data_AF-A0A920G479-F1
#
_entry.id   AF-A0A920G479-F1
#
_cell.length_a   1.000
_cell.length_b   1.000
_cell.length_c   1.000
_cell.angle_alpha   90.00
_cell.angle_beta   90.00
_cell.angle_gamma   90.00
#
_symmetry.space_group_name_H-M   'P 1'
#
loop_
_entity.id
_entity.type
_entity.pdbx_description
1 polymer ?
#
loop_
_entity_poly.entity_id
_entity_poly.type
_entity_poly.pdbx_seq_one_letter_code
_entity_poly.pdbx_strand_id
1 'polypeptide(L)'
;MCDEAGQRRNKTNLQRTVTHGRDPELTLLSEGDEEVSLAKLAQPIVNRMSEIADWFDRDANRNGQYQRIAEEARKKVSDPSLTPSARLLNEMDSSGQSFWQIAKKYSGQWHSEHLSQPVNNSVLASLEAEARASIERQRELEAEDEEPFEAYLARFYSQYS
;
A
#
# COMPACT_ATOMS: atom_id res chain seq x y z
N MET A 1 20.41 5.29 -12.65
CA MET A 1 21.26 5.81 -11.56
C MET A 1 20.44 6.91 -10.91
N CYS A 2 20.13 6.83 -9.61
CA CYS A 2 19.21 7.76 -8.95
C CYS A 2 19.98 9.03 -8.55
N ASP A 3 20.05 10.00 -9.46
CA ASP A 3 20.68 11.30 -9.20
C ASP A 3 19.72 12.26 -8.48
N GLU A 4 20.23 13.39 -8.00
CA GLU A 4 19.45 14.39 -7.26
C GLU A 4 18.30 14.95 -8.11
N ALA A 5 18.52 15.10 -9.42
CA ALA A 5 17.50 15.56 -10.37
C ALA A 5 16.33 14.57 -10.45
N GLY A 6 16.62 13.27 -10.60
CA GLY A 6 15.63 12.21 -10.59
C GLY A 6 14.84 12.14 -9.28
N GLN A 7 15.50 12.32 -8.13
CA GLN A 7 14.82 12.35 -6.83
C GLN A 7 13.85 13.53 -6.72
N ARG A 8 14.27 14.73 -7.14
CA ARG A 8 13.44 15.93 -7.15
C ARG A 8 12.22 15.74 -8.06
N ARG A 9 12.42 15.21 -9.25
CA ARG A 9 11.34 14.86 -10.19
C ARG A 9 10.34 13.88 -9.58
N ASN A 10 10.82 12.80 -8.96
CA ASN A 10 9.95 11.82 -8.32
C ASN A 10 9.12 12.44 -7.19
N LYS A 11 9.72 13.32 -6.38
CA LYS A 11 9.00 14.06 -5.33
C LYS A 11 7.89 14.94 -5.94
N THR A 12 8.19 15.68 -7.00
CA THR A 12 7.21 16.51 -7.71
C THR A 12 6.06 15.67 -8.29
N ASN A 13 6.39 14.60 -9.01
CA ASN A 13 5.40 13.72 -9.64
C ASN A 13 4.50 13.03 -8.60
N LEU A 14 5.08 12.60 -7.47
CA LEU A 14 4.32 12.04 -6.36
C LEU A 14 3.33 13.06 -5.80
N GLN A 15 3.78 14.29 -5.51
CA GLN A 15 2.90 15.35 -4.99
C GLN A 15 1.75 15.66 -5.94
N ARG A 16 2.04 15.77 -7.25
CA ARG A 16 1.03 16.01 -8.29
C ARG A 16 0.01 14.87 -8.35
N THR A 17 0.46 13.63 -8.33
CA THR A 17 -0.42 12.44 -8.38
C THR A 17 -1.27 12.31 -7.12
N VAL A 18 -0.74 12.60 -5.93
CA VAL A 18 -1.52 12.56 -4.68
C VAL A 18 -2.63 13.62 -4.68
N THR A 19 -2.36 14.80 -5.21
CA THR A 19 -3.29 15.94 -5.14
C THR A 19 -4.30 15.93 -6.28
N HIS A 20 -3.86 15.57 -7.50
CA HIS A 20 -4.62 15.69 -8.74
C HIS A 20 -4.65 14.40 -9.56
N GLY A 21 -4.25 13.24 -9.01
CA GLY A 21 -4.09 11.99 -9.79
C GLY A 21 -5.35 11.43 -10.46
N ARG A 22 -6.54 11.99 -10.17
CA ARG A 22 -7.80 11.64 -10.83
C ARG A 22 -8.17 12.60 -11.97
N ASP A 23 -7.43 13.69 -12.15
CA ASP A 23 -7.61 14.64 -13.24
C ASP A 23 -7.08 14.01 -14.55
N PRO A 24 -7.93 13.79 -15.57
CA PRO A 24 -7.51 13.22 -16.86
C PRO A 24 -6.46 14.06 -17.59
N GLU A 25 -6.42 15.37 -17.33
CA GLU A 25 -5.49 16.32 -17.95
C GLU A 25 -4.16 16.45 -17.16
N LEU A 26 -3.99 15.69 -16.07
CA LEU A 26 -2.78 15.76 -15.26
C LEU A 26 -1.52 15.40 -16.05
N THR A 27 -0.53 16.30 -16.02
CA THR A 27 0.82 16.06 -16.53
C THR A 27 1.83 15.85 -15.41
N LEU A 28 2.81 15.00 -15.68
CA LEU A 28 3.97 14.70 -14.84
C LEU A 28 5.25 14.97 -15.65
N LEU A 29 6.36 15.08 -14.94
CA LEU A 29 7.68 15.31 -15.54
C LEU A 29 8.27 13.98 -16.04
N SER A 30 8.69 13.95 -17.31
CA SER A 30 9.43 12.84 -17.93
C SER A 30 10.90 12.82 -17.50
N GLU A 31 11.69 11.85 -17.98
CA GLU A 31 13.14 11.80 -17.71
C GLU A 31 13.92 13.02 -18.24
N GLY A 32 13.39 13.70 -19.27
CA GLY A 32 13.91 14.96 -19.79
C GLY A 32 13.28 16.22 -19.18
N ASP A 33 12.52 16.08 -18.09
CA ASP A 33 11.76 17.14 -17.43
C ASP A 33 10.69 17.81 -18.32
N GLU A 34 10.21 17.08 -19.33
CA GLU A 34 9.08 17.50 -20.17
C GLU A 34 7.74 17.18 -19.49
N GLU A 35 6.75 18.03 -19.68
CA GLU A 35 5.37 17.78 -19.24
C GLU A 35 4.71 16.74 -20.14
N VAL A 36 4.35 15.59 -19.57
CA VAL A 36 3.72 14.47 -20.27
C VAL A 36 2.53 13.98 -19.47
N SER A 37 1.42 13.67 -20.12
CA SER A 37 0.23 13.17 -19.40
C SER A 37 0.55 11.92 -18.57
N LEU A 38 -0.08 11.82 -17.39
CA LEU A 38 0.08 10.69 -16.50
C LEU A 38 -0.19 9.37 -17.24
N ALA A 39 -1.27 9.31 -18.02
CA ALA A 39 -1.63 8.13 -18.78
C ALA A 39 -0.52 7.69 -19.76
N LYS A 40 0.09 8.65 -20.48
CA LYS A 40 1.16 8.35 -21.44
C LYS A 40 2.43 7.85 -20.75
N LEU A 41 2.77 8.38 -19.58
CA LEU A 41 3.92 7.90 -18.79
C LEU A 41 3.65 6.54 -18.12
N ALA A 42 2.41 6.29 -17.69
CA ALA A 42 2.04 5.04 -17.03
C ALA A 42 1.85 3.87 -18.02
N GLN A 43 1.39 4.13 -19.25
CA GLN A 43 1.11 3.10 -20.26
C GLN A 43 2.27 2.12 -20.50
N PRO A 44 3.54 2.56 -20.75
CA PRO A 44 4.63 1.61 -20.94
C PRO A 44 4.91 0.76 -19.70
N ILE A 45 4.69 1.32 -18.50
CA ILE A 45 4.88 0.60 -17.23
C ILE A 45 3.84 -0.52 -17.10
N VAL A 46 2.54 -0.21 -17.29
CA VAL A 46 1.47 -1.22 -17.19
C VAL A 46 1.52 -2.26 -18.32
N ASN A 47 2.02 -1.88 -19.50
CA ASN A 47 2.29 -2.84 -20.58
C ASN A 47 3.38 -3.83 -20.16
N ARG A 48 4.50 -3.34 -19.60
CA ARG A 48 5.57 -4.20 -19.11
C ARG A 48 5.14 -5.09 -17.95
N MET A 49 4.28 -4.57 -17.06
CA MET A 49 3.66 -5.38 -16.01
C MET A 49 2.82 -6.52 -16.59
N SER A 50 2.12 -6.29 -17.71
CA SER A 50 1.31 -7.31 -18.38
C SER A 50 2.16 -8.43 -18.99
N GLU A 51 3.32 -8.08 -19.56
CA GLU A 51 4.30 -9.06 -20.06
C GLU A 51 4.87 -9.92 -18.93
N ILE A 52 5.21 -9.30 -17.79
CA ILE A 52 5.71 -10.01 -16.61
C ILE A 52 4.61 -10.91 -16.03
N ALA A 53 3.37 -10.44 -16.00
CA ALA A 53 2.22 -11.19 -15.51
C ALA A 53 1.97 -12.47 -16.32
N ASP A 54 2.09 -12.41 -17.65
CA ASP A 54 2.01 -13.58 -18.53
C ASP A 54 3.07 -14.64 -18.18
N TRP A 55 4.31 -14.21 -17.88
CA TRP A 55 5.37 -15.13 -17.44
C TRP A 55 5.02 -15.82 -16.11
N PHE A 56 4.55 -15.07 -15.11
CA PHE A 56 4.16 -15.64 -13.82
C PHE A 56 2.96 -16.59 -13.93
N ASP A 57 1.97 -16.28 -14.77
CA ASP A 57 0.80 -17.15 -14.95
C ASP A 57 1.18 -18.48 -15.62
N ARG A 58 2.14 -18.47 -16.55
CA ARG A 58 2.67 -19.69 -17.20
C ARG A 58 3.48 -20.55 -16.26
N ASP A 59 4.32 -19.94 -15.43
CA ASP A 59 5.20 -20.66 -14.50
C ASP A 59 4.42 -21.30 -13.34
N ALA A 60 3.47 -20.56 -12.75
CA ALA A 60 2.80 -20.97 -11.52
C ALA A 60 1.43 -21.65 -11.73
N ASN A 61 1.03 -21.93 -12.98
CA ASN A 61 -0.29 -22.45 -13.37
C ASN A 61 -1.45 -21.70 -12.67
N ARG A 62 -1.35 -20.37 -12.63
CA ARG A 62 -2.25 -19.50 -11.84
C ARG A 62 -3.54 -19.12 -12.57
N ASN A 63 -3.82 -19.75 -13.71
CA ASN A 63 -5.06 -19.56 -14.47
C ASN A 63 -5.36 -18.06 -14.77
N GLY A 64 -4.34 -17.31 -15.20
CA GLY A 64 -4.49 -15.92 -15.61
C GLY A 64 -4.72 -14.93 -14.44
N GLN A 65 -4.37 -15.28 -13.20
CA GLN A 65 -4.55 -14.37 -12.06
C GLN A 65 -3.70 -13.11 -12.19
N TYR A 66 -2.42 -13.24 -12.54
CA TYR A 66 -1.54 -12.07 -12.65
C TYR A 66 -1.96 -11.18 -13.82
N GLN A 67 -2.33 -11.78 -14.95
CA GLN A 67 -2.82 -11.06 -16.13
C GLN A 67 -4.09 -10.26 -15.81
N ARG A 68 -5.02 -10.82 -15.03
CA ARG A 68 -6.22 -10.09 -14.58
C ARG A 68 -5.87 -8.87 -13.73
N ILE A 69 -4.91 -8.98 -12.83
CA ILE A 69 -4.48 -7.85 -11.99
C ILE A 69 -3.77 -6.78 -12.83
N ALA A 70 -2.93 -7.16 -13.79
CA ALA A 70 -2.31 -6.22 -14.72
C ALA A 70 -3.35 -5.48 -15.57
N GLU A 71 -4.39 -6.19 -16.01
CA GLU A 71 -5.51 -5.62 -16.75
C GLU A 71 -6.31 -4.61 -15.89
N GLU A 72 -6.57 -4.92 -14.62
CA GLU A 72 -7.21 -3.97 -13.70
C GLU A 72 -6.36 -2.71 -13.48
N ALA A 73 -5.04 -2.85 -13.38
CA ALA A 73 -4.13 -1.70 -13.28
C ALA A 73 -4.20 -0.84 -14.55
N ARG A 74 -4.17 -1.46 -15.73
CA ARG A 74 -4.32 -0.78 -17.02
C ARG A 74 -5.63 0.00 -17.10
N LYS A 75 -6.75 -0.61 -16.68
CA LYS A 75 -8.07 0.04 -16.66
C LYS A 75 -8.10 1.28 -15.77
N LYS A 76 -7.44 1.25 -14.60
CA LYS A 76 -7.35 2.41 -13.70
C LYS A 76 -6.55 3.58 -14.29
N VAL A 77 -5.58 3.29 -15.16
CA VAL A 77 -4.81 4.32 -15.88
C VAL A 77 -5.67 4.96 -16.97
N SER A 78 -6.45 4.16 -17.71
CA SER A 78 -7.32 4.68 -18.78
C SER A 78 -8.60 5.35 -18.25
N ASP A 79 -9.09 4.90 -17.09
CA ASP A 79 -10.31 5.40 -16.46
C ASP A 79 -10.05 5.64 -14.96
N PRO A 80 -9.72 6.88 -14.57
CA PRO A 80 -9.46 7.25 -13.18
C PRO A 80 -10.66 7.01 -12.25
N SER A 81 -11.88 6.86 -12.77
CA SER A 81 -13.07 6.59 -11.96
C SER A 81 -13.04 5.20 -11.30
N LEU A 82 -12.23 4.28 -11.85
CA LEU A 82 -12.04 2.93 -11.32
C LEU A 82 -11.04 2.88 -10.15
N THR A 83 -10.36 3.99 -9.85
CA THR A 83 -9.43 4.06 -8.72
C THR A 83 -10.19 3.93 -7.39
N PRO A 84 -9.58 3.32 -6.34
CA PRO A 84 -10.23 3.20 -5.04
C PRO A 84 -10.66 4.55 -4.45
N SER A 85 -9.87 5.61 -4.66
CA SER A 85 -10.20 6.97 -4.22
C SER A 85 -11.42 7.53 -4.94
N ALA A 86 -11.53 7.35 -6.26
CA ALA A 86 -12.72 7.76 -7.00
C ALA A 86 -13.97 6.96 -6.60
N ARG A 87 -13.83 5.63 -6.45
CA ARG A 87 -14.94 4.76 -6.00
C ARG A 87 -15.48 5.16 -4.63
N LEU A 88 -14.59 5.49 -3.70
CA LEU A 88 -14.98 5.96 -2.37
C LEU A 88 -15.72 7.30 -2.42
N LEU A 89 -15.21 8.27 -3.20
CA LEU A 89 -15.89 9.55 -3.39
C LEU A 89 -17.25 9.38 -4.06
N ASN A 90 -17.36 8.52 -5.07
CA ASN A 90 -18.64 8.21 -5.71
C ASN A 90 -19.62 7.55 -4.71
N GLU A 91 -19.16 6.70 -3.80
CA GLU A 91 -20.01 6.15 -2.74
C GLU A 91 -20.47 7.25 -1.78
N MET A 92 -19.58 8.17 -1.38
CA MET A 92 -19.93 9.33 -0.56
C MET A 92 -21.01 10.20 -1.23
N ASP A 93 -20.82 10.53 -2.50
CA ASP A 93 -21.74 11.39 -3.26
C ASP A 93 -23.10 10.71 -3.48
N SER A 94 -23.11 9.43 -3.86
CA SER A 94 -24.35 8.69 -4.15
C SER A 94 -25.16 8.31 -2.91
N SER A 95 -24.50 8.08 -1.77
CA SER A 95 -25.15 7.71 -0.52
C SER A 95 -25.47 8.91 0.38
N GLY A 96 -24.88 10.08 0.10
CA GLY A 96 -24.93 11.25 0.97
C GLY A 96 -24.20 11.04 2.32
N GLN A 97 -23.38 9.99 2.43
CA GLN A 97 -22.65 9.66 3.65
C GLN A 97 -21.29 10.35 3.66
N SER A 98 -20.92 10.89 4.82
CA SER A 98 -19.56 11.34 5.07
C SER A 98 -18.57 10.16 5.09
N PHE A 99 -17.29 10.45 4.88
CA PHE A 99 -16.21 9.46 4.96
C PHE A 99 -16.27 8.61 6.24
N TRP A 100 -16.48 9.25 7.41
CA TRP A 100 -16.53 8.54 8.69
C TRP A 100 -17.69 7.54 8.76
N GLN A 101 -18.85 7.87 8.18
CA GLN A 101 -20.01 6.97 8.17
C GLN A 101 -19.73 5.73 7.30
N ILE A 102 -19.11 5.91 6.14
CA ILE A 102 -18.69 4.80 5.27
C ILE A 102 -17.62 3.95 5.96
N ALA A 103 -16.59 4.58 6.54
CA ALA A 103 -15.53 3.88 7.25
C ALA A 103 -16.08 3.06 8.43
N LYS A 104 -17.02 3.63 9.21
CA LYS A 104 -17.68 2.93 10.32
C LYS A 104 -18.53 1.75 9.83
N LYS A 105 -19.26 1.93 8.73
CA LYS A 105 -20.05 0.85 8.08
C LYS A 105 -19.14 -0.32 7.70
N TYR A 106 -18.05 -0.07 6.98
CA TYR A 106 -17.11 -1.12 6.58
C TYR A 106 -16.40 -1.77 7.77
N SER A 107 -15.97 -0.98 8.76
CA SER A 107 -15.37 -1.51 9.97
C SER A 107 -16.31 -2.47 10.71
N GLY A 108 -17.59 -2.11 10.87
CA GLY A 108 -18.58 -2.98 11.50
C GLY A 108 -18.84 -4.26 10.69
N GLN A 109 -18.93 -4.15 9.35
CA GLN A 109 -19.09 -5.30 8.47
C GLN A 109 -17.91 -6.26 8.59
N TRP A 110 -16.68 -5.79 8.40
CA TRP A 110 -15.49 -6.64 8.47
C TRP A 110 -15.27 -7.25 9.84
N HIS A 111 -15.58 -6.51 10.92
CA HIS A 111 -15.55 -7.06 12.27
C HIS A 111 -16.50 -8.25 12.41
N SER A 112 -17.75 -8.13 11.96
CA SER A 112 -18.72 -9.22 11.99
C SER A 112 -18.28 -10.40 11.12
N GLU A 113 -17.75 -10.15 9.92
CA GLU A 113 -17.24 -11.19 9.01
C GLU A 113 -16.09 -11.97 9.64
N HIS A 114 -15.12 -11.27 10.23
CA HIS A 114 -13.97 -11.90 10.88
C HIS A 114 -14.39 -12.74 12.10
N LEU A 115 -15.33 -12.27 12.92
CA LEU A 115 -15.85 -13.07 14.04
C LEU A 115 -16.66 -14.29 13.58
N SER A 116 -17.30 -14.22 12.41
CA SER A 116 -18.07 -15.35 11.85
C SER A 116 -17.19 -16.47 11.28
N GLN A 117 -15.90 -16.20 11.03
CA GLN A 117 -14.94 -17.15 10.49
C GLN A 117 -13.83 -17.41 11.51
N PRO A 118 -14.10 -18.18 12.58
CA PRO A 118 -13.10 -18.45 13.60
C PRO A 118 -11.89 -19.17 12.99
N VAL A 119 -10.70 -18.76 13.43
CA VAL A 119 -9.45 -19.45 13.09
C VAL A 119 -9.48 -20.88 13.62
N ASN A 120 -8.73 -21.77 12.98
CA ASN A 120 -8.59 -23.15 13.46
C ASN A 120 -8.05 -23.14 14.92
N ASN A 121 -8.57 -24.02 15.77
CA ASN A 121 -8.15 -24.17 17.16
C ASN A 121 -6.63 -24.32 17.33
N SER A 122 -5.93 -24.98 16.40
CA SER A 122 -4.47 -25.08 16.44
C SER A 122 -3.80 -23.72 16.27
N VAL A 123 -4.30 -22.91 15.34
CA VAL A 123 -3.82 -21.53 15.12
C VAL A 123 -4.12 -20.67 16.33
N LEU A 124 -5.32 -20.77 16.89
CA LEU A 124 -5.70 -20.02 18.10
C LEU A 124 -4.75 -20.35 19.27
N ALA A 125 -4.49 -21.65 19.51
CA ALA A 125 -3.58 -22.07 20.55
C ALA A 125 -2.15 -21.54 20.34
N SER A 126 -1.66 -21.54 19.09
CA SER A 126 -0.36 -20.94 18.76
C SER A 126 -0.32 -19.44 19.01
N LEU A 127 -1.38 -18.70 18.65
CA LEU A 127 -1.48 -17.26 18.90
C LEU A 127 -1.53 -16.94 20.40
N GLU A 128 -2.29 -17.72 21.19
CA GLU A 128 -2.34 -17.57 22.64
C GLU A 128 -1.00 -17.87 23.32
N ALA A 129 -0.29 -18.90 22.86
CA ALA A 129 1.04 -19.22 23.36
C ALA A 129 2.05 -18.09 23.04
N GLU A 130 2.02 -17.56 21.82
CA GLU A 130 2.89 -16.44 21.42
C GLU A 130 2.59 -15.17 22.21
N ALA A 131 1.30 -14.87 22.47
CA ALA A 131 0.92 -13.72 23.29
C ALA A 131 1.44 -13.82 24.73
N ARG A 132 1.43 -15.03 25.33
CA ARG A 132 2.03 -15.25 26.66
C ARG A 132 3.54 -15.12 26.61
N ALA A 133 4.18 -15.73 25.62
CA ALA A 133 5.62 -15.70 25.45
C ALA A 133 6.16 -14.30 25.13
N SER A 134 5.41 -13.44 24.43
CA SER A 134 5.81 -12.06 24.16
C SER A 134 5.80 -11.21 25.43
N ILE A 135 4.81 -11.40 26.30
CA ILE A 135 4.73 -10.70 27.59
C ILE A 135 5.86 -11.15 28.51
N GLU A 136 6.19 -12.44 28.53
CA GLU A 136 7.30 -12.93 29.37
C GLU A 136 8.64 -12.39 28.87
N ARG A 137 8.92 -12.45 27.56
CA ARG A 137 10.13 -11.84 26.99
C ARG A 137 10.22 -10.35 27.28
N GLN A 138 9.11 -9.62 27.25
CA GLN A 138 9.10 -8.21 27.63
C GLN A 138 9.55 -8.04 29.09
N ARG A 139 9.01 -8.85 30.02
CA ARG A 139 9.39 -8.78 31.45
C ARG A 139 10.84 -9.17 31.69
N GLU A 140 11.35 -10.16 30.97
CA GLU A 140 12.75 -10.57 31.03
C GLU A 140 13.65 -9.40 30.62
N LEU A 141 13.36 -8.74 29.49
CA LEU A 141 14.10 -7.55 29.04
C LEU A 141 14.00 -6.38 30.02
N GLU A 142 12.82 -6.11 30.57
CA GLU A 142 12.62 -5.04 31.56
C GLU A 142 13.27 -5.35 32.93
N ALA A 143 13.56 -6.62 33.22
CA ALA A 143 14.22 -7.05 34.46
C ALA A 143 15.75 -7.15 34.33
N GLU A 144 16.28 -7.15 33.11
CA GLU A 144 17.72 -7.02 32.86
C GLU A 144 18.17 -5.59 33.22
N ASP A 145 19.32 -5.46 33.90
CA ASP A 145 19.91 -4.16 34.20
C ASP A 145 20.40 -3.52 32.89
N GLU A 146 19.55 -2.68 32.30
CA GLU A 146 19.88 -1.93 31.09
C GLU A 146 20.50 -0.56 31.41
N GLU A 147 21.28 -0.05 30.44
CA GLU A 147 21.73 1.34 30.46
C GLU A 147 20.51 2.30 30.50
N PRO A 148 20.60 3.48 31.13
CA PRO A 148 19.54 4.47 31.08
C PRO A 148 19.11 4.73 29.64
N PHE A 149 17.81 4.94 29.41
CA PHE A 149 17.25 5.09 28.06
C PHE A 149 17.96 6.17 27.23
N GLU A 150 18.40 7.26 27.86
CA GLU A 150 19.17 8.33 27.24
C GLU A 150 20.55 7.86 26.73
N ALA A 151 21.21 6.96 27.47
CA ALA A 151 22.49 6.36 27.07
C ALA A 151 22.29 5.40 25.89
N TYR A 152 21.24 4.59 25.93
CA TYR A 152 20.83 3.75 24.80
C TYR A 152 20.59 4.57 23.54
N LEU A 153 19.83 5.67 23.63
CA LEU A 153 19.55 6.54 22.49
C LEU A 153 20.83 7.17 21.92
N ALA A 154 21.72 7.67 22.78
CA ALA A 154 22.99 8.24 22.35
C ALA A 154 23.85 7.21 21.58
N ARG A 155 23.94 5.97 22.09
CA ARG A 155 24.62 4.85 21.43
C ARG A 155 23.94 4.40 20.14
N PHE A 156 22.61 4.44 20.09
CA PHE A 156 21.85 4.11 18.89
C PHE A 156 22.13 5.11 17.76
N TYR A 157 22.08 6.41 18.05
CA TYR A 157 22.32 7.46 17.06
C TYR A 157 23.79 7.56 16.62
N SER A 158 24.74 7.20 17.49
CA SER A 158 26.16 7.15 17.09
C SER A 158 26.47 6.09 16.03
N GLN A 159 25.59 5.11 15.80
CA GLN A 159 25.76 4.11 14.74
C GLN A 159 25.44 4.65 13.34
N TYR A 160 24.77 5.80 13.26
CA TYR A 160 24.38 6.46 12.00
C TYR A 160 25.13 7.78 11.77
N SER A 161 26.14 8.07 12.59
CA SER A 161 27.04 9.22 12.46
C SER A 161 28.34 8.80 11.79
#